data_AF-A0A969D4M5-F1
#
_entry.id   AF-A0A969D4M5-F1
#
_cell.length_a   1.000
_cell.length_b   1.000
_cell.length_c   1.000
_cell.angle_alpha   90.00
_cell.angle_beta   90.00
_cell.angle_gamma   90.00
#
_symmetry.space_group_name_H-M   'P 1'
#
loop_
_entity.id
_entity.type
_entity.pdbx_description
1 polymer ?
#
loop_
_entity_poly.entity_id
_entity_poly.type
_entity_poly.pdbx_seq_one_letter_code
_entity_poly.pdbx_strand_id
1 'polypeptide(L)'
;MSNNFNPSVRQIPRQDPADVIPLQRDSSILNWLESTGRLIPREPIDSVGDEPEPEELADLMGNDDKDDDVDDDDDDDMSLDDDD
;
A
#
# COMPACT_ATOMS: atom_id res chain seq x y z
N MET A 1 10.36 -27.88 -40.42
CA MET A 1 9.63 -26.82 -39.71
C MET A 1 9.56 -27.22 -38.25
N SER A 2 10.46 -26.73 -37.41
CA SER A 2 10.42 -27.02 -35.98
C SER A 2 9.27 -26.21 -35.37
N ASN A 3 8.23 -26.89 -34.90
CA ASN A 3 7.10 -26.26 -34.26
C ASN A 3 7.53 -25.79 -32.86
N ASN A 4 7.85 -24.51 -32.72
CA ASN A 4 8.21 -23.86 -31.46
C ASN A 4 6.97 -23.77 -30.55
N PHE A 5 6.58 -24.90 -29.96
CA PHE A 5 5.46 -24.96 -29.02
C PHE A 5 5.91 -24.44 -27.66
N ASN A 6 5.35 -23.30 -27.23
CA ASN A 6 5.58 -22.75 -25.90
C ASN A 6 4.56 -23.36 -24.93
N PRO A 7 4.98 -24.17 -23.95
CA PRO A 7 4.07 -24.82 -23.01
C PRO A 7 3.31 -23.84 -22.09
N SER A 8 3.74 -22.57 -22.01
CA SER A 8 3.08 -21.54 -21.20
C SER A 8 1.91 -20.85 -21.92
N VAL A 9 1.74 -21.04 -23.23
CA VAL A 9 0.69 -20.37 -24.02
C VAL A 9 -0.39 -21.36 -24.40
N ARG A 10 -1.66 -20.96 -24.25
CA ARG A 10 -2.82 -21.76 -24.67
C ARG A 10 -3.61 -20.97 -25.72
N GLN A 11 -4.04 -21.64 -26.78
CA GLN A 11 -4.91 -21.07 -27.81
C GLN A 11 -6.37 -21.39 -27.46
N ILE A 12 -7.25 -20.40 -27.51
CA ILE A 12 -8.65 -20.53 -27.12
C ILE A 12 -9.54 -20.06 -28.29
N PRO A 13 -10.59 -20.82 -28.70
CA PRO A 13 -11.51 -20.40 -29.75
C PRO A 13 -12.28 -19.14 -29.37
N ARG A 14 -12.45 -18.20 -30.31
CA ARG A 14 -13.12 -16.92 -30.08
C ARG A 14 -14.66 -16.99 -30.12
N GLN A 15 -15.20 -18.02 -30.77
CA GLN A 15 -16.64 -18.19 -31.02
C GLN A 15 -17.33 -19.01 -29.93
N ASP A 16 -16.55 -19.68 -29.07
CA ASP A 16 -17.07 -20.42 -27.94
C ASP A 16 -17.11 -19.51 -26.71
N PRO A 17 -18.08 -19.71 -25.80
CA PRO A 17 -18.07 -19.02 -24.51
C PRO A 17 -16.74 -19.21 -23.78
N ALA A 18 -16.29 -18.15 -23.09
CA ALA A 18 -15.08 -18.23 -22.29
C ALA A 18 -15.23 -19.30 -21.19
N ASP A 19 -14.15 -20.04 -20.94
CA ASP A 19 -14.11 -21.02 -19.87
C ASP A 19 -14.29 -20.33 -18.50
N VAL A 20 -15.03 -20.97 -17.60
CA VAL A 20 -15.24 -20.42 -16.25
C VAL A 20 -14.00 -20.71 -15.42
N ILE A 21 -13.37 -19.67 -14.87
CA ILE A 21 -12.27 -19.83 -13.91
C ILE A 21 -12.85 -20.45 -12.64
N PRO A 22 -12.48 -21.69 -12.27
CA PRO A 22 -12.96 -22.30 -11.05
C PRO A 22 -12.46 -21.48 -9.86
N LEU A 23 -13.31 -21.24 -8.87
CA LEU A 23 -12.85 -20.70 -7.60
C LEU A 23 -11.80 -21.66 -7.04
N GLN A 24 -10.56 -21.19 -6.98
CA GLN A 24 -9.50 -21.87 -6.27
C GLN A 24 -9.90 -21.93 -4.80
N ARG A 25 -10.44 -23.07 -4.37
CA ARG A 25 -10.55 -23.45 -2.96
C ARG A 25 -9.20 -23.88 -2.40
N ASP A 26 -8.12 -23.32 -2.95
CA ASP A 26 -6.79 -23.58 -2.45
C ASP A 26 -6.81 -23.17 -0.97
N SER A 27 -6.19 -24.00 -0.16
CA SER A 27 -6.01 -23.75 1.27
C SER A 27 -5.67 -22.28 1.47
N SER A 28 -6.42 -21.59 2.35
CA SER A 28 -6.17 -20.20 2.73
C SER A 28 -4.66 -19.93 2.76
N ILE A 29 -4.22 -18.79 2.23
CA ILE A 29 -2.79 -18.46 2.24
C ILE A 29 -2.18 -18.60 3.65
N LEU A 30 -2.98 -18.35 4.69
CA LEU A 30 -2.61 -18.60 6.09
C LEU A 30 -2.35 -20.09 6.38
N ASN A 31 -3.23 -20.98 5.93
CA ASN A 31 -3.05 -22.43 6.06
C ASN A 31 -1.83 -22.91 5.26
N TRP A 32 -1.57 -22.35 4.08
CA TRP A 32 -0.37 -22.68 3.31
C TRP A 32 0.90 -22.22 4.03
N LEU A 33 0.92 -20.98 4.53
CA LEU A 33 2.03 -20.43 5.31
C LEU A 33 2.27 -21.26 6.59
N GLU A 34 1.22 -21.68 7.29
CA GLU A 34 1.30 -22.53 8.47
C GLU A 34 1.85 -23.93 8.12
N SER A 35 1.30 -24.60 7.10
CA SER A 35 1.73 -25.93 6.69
C SER A 35 3.17 -26.00 6.19
N THR A 36 3.68 -24.89 5.64
CA THR A 36 5.05 -24.78 5.14
C THR A 36 6.02 -24.25 6.20
N GLY A 37 5.56 -23.94 7.41
CA GLY A 37 6.37 -23.36 8.48
C GLY A 37 6.88 -21.94 8.16
N ARG A 38 6.22 -21.25 7.22
CA ARG A 38 6.56 -19.88 6.81
C ARG A 38 5.77 -18.81 7.57
N LEU A 39 4.77 -19.22 8.35
CA LEU A 39 4.01 -18.32 9.23
C LEU A 39 4.82 -18.05 10.51
N ILE A 40 5.44 -16.88 10.60
CA ILE A 40 6.25 -16.46 11.76
C ILE A 40 5.37 -15.59 12.68
N PRO A 41 5.27 -15.89 13.99
CA PRO A 41 4.60 -15.03 14.95
C PRO A 41 5.25 -13.65 14.99
N ARG A 42 4.43 -12.61 15.16
CA ARG A 42 4.96 -11.25 15.39
C ARG A 42 5.69 -11.23 16.73
N GLU A 43 6.87 -10.62 16.75
CA GLU A 43 7.58 -10.35 18.01
C GLU A 43 6.70 -9.50 18.92
N PRO A 44 6.69 -9.79 20.24
CA PRO A 44 6.01 -8.90 21.18
C PRO A 44 6.64 -7.52 21.02
N ILE A 45 5.82 -6.58 20.56
CA ILE A 45 6.20 -5.18 20.62
C ILE A 45 6.16 -4.89 22.12
N ASP A 46 7.32 -4.79 22.77
CA ASP A 46 7.38 -4.11 24.06
C ASP A 46 6.69 -2.79 23.79
N SER A 47 5.60 -2.54 24.51
CA SER A 47 4.83 -1.30 24.38
C SER A 47 5.83 -0.17 24.27
N VAL A 48 5.81 0.55 23.14
CA VAL A 48 6.44 1.87 23.06
C VAL A 48 5.63 2.70 24.04
N GLY A 49 5.94 2.55 25.33
CA GLY A 49 5.36 3.36 26.39
C GLY A 49 5.75 4.78 26.08
N ASP A 50 4.85 5.73 26.34
CA ASP A 50 5.00 7.15 26.06
C ASP A 50 6.46 7.58 26.14
N GLU A 51 7.15 7.55 25.00
CA GLU A 51 8.52 8.00 24.92
C GLU A 51 8.42 9.51 25.07
N PRO A 52 9.09 10.12 26.07
CA PRO A 52 9.07 11.57 26.17
C PRO A 52 9.62 12.12 24.87
N GLU A 53 8.85 13.01 24.24
CA GLU A 53 9.30 13.77 23.07
C GLU A 53 10.72 14.29 23.34
N PRO A 54 11.70 14.02 22.45
CA PRO A 54 13.07 14.41 22.69
C PRO A 54 13.14 15.95 22.75
N GLU A 55 13.63 16.48 23.86
CA GLU A 55 13.71 17.93 24.13
C GLU A 55 14.43 18.70 23.00
N GLU A 56 15.31 18.04 22.26
CA GLU A 56 16.01 18.58 21.08
C GLU A 56 15.07 18.91 19.90
N LEU A 57 13.94 18.21 19.73
CA LEU A 57 12.94 18.51 18.72
C LEU A 57 12.05 19.70 19.12
N ALA A 58 11.86 19.93 20.42
CA ALA A 58 11.06 21.05 20.93
C ALA A 58 11.74 22.40 20.62
N ASP A 59 13.07 22.46 20.68
CA ASP A 59 13.86 23.62 20.26
C ASP A 59 13.77 23.87 18.74
N LEU A 60 13.65 22.81 17.94
CA LEU A 60 13.53 22.89 16.48
C LEU A 60 12.12 23.32 16.03
N MET A 61 11.07 22.87 16.73
CA MET A 61 9.68 23.26 16.44
C MET A 61 9.33 24.67 16.88
N GLY A 62 10.26 25.39 17.54
CA GLY A 62 10.14 26.82 17.84
C GLY A 62 8.88 27.14 18.63
N ASN A 63 8.96 27.05 19.96
CA ASN A 63 7.96 27.51 20.95
C ASN A 63 6.78 28.30 20.32
N ASP A 64 5.69 27.59 20.05
CA ASP A 64 4.46 28.01 19.36
C ASP A 64 3.65 29.04 20.18
N ASP A 65 4.25 30.18 20.51
CA ASP A 65 3.58 31.17 21.37
C ASP A 65 4.09 32.60 21.14
N LYS A 66 4.52 32.92 19.92
CA LYS A 66 4.75 34.32 19.52
C LYS A 66 4.22 34.62 18.13
N ASP A 67 3.06 35.27 18.21
CA ASP A 67 2.60 36.35 17.35
C ASP A 67 1.65 35.91 16.23
N ASP A 68 0.44 35.54 16.69
CA ASP A 68 -0.81 36.08 16.12
C ASP A 68 -0.62 37.59 15.89
N ASP A 69 -0.23 38.01 14.68
CA ASP A 69 -0.58 39.29 14.03
C ASP A 69 0.45 39.65 12.94
N VAL A 70 0.24 39.16 11.72
CA VAL A 70 0.41 40.00 10.51
C VAL A 70 -0.60 39.56 9.46
N ASP A 71 -1.63 40.39 9.44
CA ASP A 71 -2.69 40.56 8.46
C ASP A 71 -2.18 40.63 7.00
N ASP A 72 -3.07 40.19 6.12
CA ASP A 72 -3.35 40.69 4.77
C ASP A 72 -2.53 40.20 3.55
N ASP A 73 -3.33 39.68 2.60
CA ASP A 73 -3.16 39.66 1.14
C ASP A 73 -2.14 38.70 0.48
N ASP A 74 -2.59 37.46 0.22
CA ASP A 74 -2.69 36.94 -1.16
C ASP A 74 -3.53 35.64 -1.17
N ASP A 75 -4.81 35.78 -0.82
CA ASP A 75 -5.87 34.90 -1.34
C ASP A 75 -6.11 35.35 -2.80
N ASP A 76 -5.67 34.57 -3.78
CA ASP A 76 -6.34 34.34 -5.08
C ASP A 76 -5.35 33.86 -6.16
N ASP A 77 -5.25 32.53 -6.33
CA ASP A 77 -5.54 31.84 -7.61
C ASP A 77 -5.02 30.39 -7.56
N MET A 78 -5.73 29.55 -6.81
CA MET A 78 -5.71 28.11 -6.98
C MET A 78 -6.92 27.71 -7.85
N SER A 79 -6.88 28.02 -9.15
CA SER A 79 -7.81 27.38 -10.11
C SER A 79 -7.20 26.10 -10.66
N LEU A 80 -7.58 24.99 -10.05
CA LEU A 80 -7.61 23.66 -10.66
C LEU A 80 -8.65 23.69 -11.79
N ASP A 81 -8.24 23.53 -13.04
CA ASP A 81 -9.11 22.89 -14.03
C ASP A 81 -8.33 21.84 -14.82
N ASP A 82 -8.97 20.69 -14.84
CA ASP A 82 -8.62 19.40 -15.41
C ASP A 82 -9.13 19.35 -16.85
N ASP A 83 -8.59 18.45 -17.67
CA ASP A 83 -9.14 18.00 -18.97
C ASP A 83 -9.05 18.91 -20.24
N ASP A 84 -8.11 18.58 -21.15
CA ASP A 84 -8.36 18.15 -22.57
C ASP A 84 -7.04 17.87 -23.34
#